data_AF-A0A1I0WJG2-F1
#
_entry.id   AF-A0A1I0WJG2-F1
#
_cell.length_a   1.000
_cell.length_b   1.000
_cell.length_c   1.000
_cell.angle_alpha   90.00
_cell.angle_beta   90.00
_cell.angle_gamma   90.00
#
_symmetry.space_group_name_H-M   'P 1'
#
loop_
_entity.id
_entity.type
_entity.pdbx_description
1 polymer ?
#
loop_
_entity_poly.entity_id
_entity_poly.type
_entity_poly.pdbx_seq_one_letter_code
_entity_poly.pdbx_strand_id
1 'polypeptide(L)'
;MNAVQQLLRSVPEWVSIKERQQEMATVLASPPGLGGSFPGGFWLMLEVSEHGGVAVSEVQDQRQLPEFCLERHINPDSTFCVFFRSEHPLEDTEAAKTWWSYLAVYLANQVYAKKRGIWPLGSGLSHGDAAHIQIKMEALAEPLGWKDDLWNAIFRGKGWLAEQLPRISKQRDRVVNARSPCPRGCTWKHKLLRKASCYVTSCDAGCNRAHKPILRAECPNRKVIEDLVLNEHERQRIETRIVDSLKVERRVCCGTMKRCPLRKS
;
A
#
# COMPACT_ATOMS: atom_id res chain seq x y z
N MET A 1 -4.33 30.27 -11.64
CA MET A 1 -5.39 29.36 -11.17
C MET A 1 -4.72 28.27 -10.35
N ASN A 2 -5.16 28.02 -9.13
CA ASN A 2 -4.52 27.00 -8.28
C ASN A 2 -5.13 25.61 -8.46
N ALA A 3 -4.51 24.61 -7.84
CA ALA A 3 -4.89 23.21 -7.96
C ALA A 3 -6.32 22.92 -7.48
N VAL A 4 -6.80 23.57 -6.40
CA VAL A 4 -8.19 23.42 -5.93
C VAL A 4 -9.17 23.89 -7.01
N GLN A 5 -8.95 25.08 -7.60
CA GLN A 5 -9.82 25.57 -8.67
C GLN A 5 -9.82 24.66 -9.91
N GLN A 6 -8.67 24.07 -10.24
CA GLN A 6 -8.55 23.10 -11.32
C GLN A 6 -9.31 21.81 -11.01
N LEU A 7 -9.18 21.28 -9.79
CA LEU A 7 -9.89 20.08 -9.35
C LEU A 7 -11.42 20.26 -9.41
N LEU A 8 -11.90 21.43 -9.01
CA LEU A 8 -13.33 21.78 -9.00
C LEU A 8 -13.97 21.93 -10.40
N ARG A 9 -13.19 21.88 -11.48
CA ARG A 9 -13.74 21.87 -12.86
C ARG A 9 -14.19 20.49 -13.30
N SER A 10 -13.79 19.45 -12.59
CA SER A 10 -14.08 18.05 -12.93
C SER A 10 -14.78 17.32 -11.78
N VAL A 11 -15.63 18.05 -11.04
CA VAL A 11 -16.39 17.49 -9.92
C VAL A 11 -17.33 16.40 -10.44
N PRO A 12 -17.22 15.17 -9.93
CA PRO A 12 -18.10 14.08 -10.33
C PRO A 12 -19.47 14.18 -9.65
N GLU A 13 -20.46 13.48 -10.18
CA GLU A 13 -21.86 13.53 -9.69
C GLU A 13 -22.03 13.13 -8.21
N TRP A 14 -21.12 12.32 -7.68
CA TRP A 14 -21.14 11.89 -6.27
C TRP A 14 -20.58 12.95 -5.31
N VAL A 15 -20.17 14.12 -5.80
CA VAL A 15 -19.65 15.24 -5.00
C VAL A 15 -20.50 16.48 -5.23
N SER A 16 -20.89 17.14 -4.14
CA SER A 16 -21.57 18.44 -4.16
C SER A 16 -20.69 19.51 -3.54
N ILE A 17 -20.36 20.56 -4.28
CA ILE A 17 -19.68 21.74 -3.72
C ILE A 17 -20.65 22.46 -2.78
N LYS A 18 -20.21 22.75 -1.55
CA LYS A 18 -21.00 23.50 -0.55
C LYS A 18 -20.50 24.91 -0.41
N GLU A 19 -19.17 25.08 -0.36
CA GLU A 19 -18.52 26.37 -0.29
C GLU A 19 -17.30 26.36 -1.19
N ARG A 20 -17.01 27.51 -1.82
CA ARG A 20 -15.87 27.69 -2.71
C ARG A 20 -15.21 29.02 -2.39
N GLN A 21 -13.93 28.96 -2.08
CA GLN A 21 -13.07 30.12 -1.90
C GLN A 21 -11.92 30.03 -2.90
N GLN A 22 -10.96 30.96 -2.85
CA GLN A 22 -9.85 31.00 -3.78
C GLN A 22 -8.93 29.77 -3.60
N GLU A 23 -8.50 29.48 -2.38
CA GLU A 23 -7.51 28.43 -2.08
C GLU A 23 -8.08 27.23 -1.31
N MET A 24 -9.37 27.29 -0.99
CA MET A 24 -10.06 26.22 -0.27
C MET A 24 -11.48 25.99 -0.80
N ALA A 25 -12.01 24.81 -0.56
CA ALA A 25 -13.40 24.48 -0.82
C ALA A 25 -13.92 23.42 0.14
N THR A 26 -15.19 23.55 0.50
CA THR A 26 -15.91 22.54 1.27
C THR A 26 -16.81 21.77 0.32
N VAL A 27 -16.68 20.44 0.32
CA VAL A 27 -17.50 19.56 -0.52
C VAL A 27 -18.15 18.46 0.32
N LEU A 28 -19.32 18.03 -0.14
CA LEU A 28 -19.99 16.85 0.38
C LEU A 28 -19.79 15.69 -0.60
N ALA A 29 -19.10 14.65 -0.16
CA ALA A 29 -18.76 13.47 -0.96
C ALA A 29 -19.60 12.26 -0.57
N SER A 30 -20.29 11.64 -1.53
CA SER A 30 -21.08 10.41 -1.32
C SER A 30 -20.74 9.35 -2.38
N PRO A 31 -19.57 8.69 -2.29
CA PRO A 31 -19.09 7.78 -3.33
C PRO A 31 -20.10 6.65 -3.65
N PRO A 32 -20.19 6.23 -4.92
CA PRO A 32 -21.12 5.20 -5.35
C PRO A 32 -20.85 3.87 -4.62
N GLY A 33 -21.91 3.13 -4.31
CA GLY A 33 -21.82 1.81 -3.65
C GLY A 33 -21.62 1.84 -2.13
N LEU A 34 -21.52 3.01 -1.49
CA LEU A 34 -21.42 3.16 -0.03
C LEU A 34 -22.77 3.37 0.68
N GLY A 35 -23.88 3.24 -0.06
CA GLY A 35 -25.24 3.44 0.44
C GLY A 35 -25.49 2.73 1.78
N GLY A 36 -25.85 3.51 2.80
CA GLY A 36 -26.21 3.03 4.13
C GLY A 36 -25.07 2.92 5.15
N SER A 37 -23.79 2.98 4.76
CA SER A 37 -22.68 2.92 5.74
C SER A 37 -22.31 4.29 6.33
N PHE A 38 -22.58 5.37 5.59
CA PHE A 38 -22.37 6.76 5.98
C PHE A 38 -23.59 7.58 5.54
N PRO A 39 -24.72 7.50 6.29
CA PRO A 39 -25.90 8.29 5.97
C PRO A 39 -25.56 9.77 6.14
N GLY A 40 -25.48 10.49 5.01
CA GLY A 40 -25.10 11.90 4.98
C GLY A 40 -23.77 12.21 4.31
N GLY A 41 -22.99 11.21 3.84
CA GLY A 41 -21.74 11.43 3.10
C GLY A 41 -20.56 11.86 3.97
N PHE A 42 -19.46 12.24 3.33
CA PHE A 42 -18.24 12.78 3.95
C PHE A 42 -18.15 14.28 3.67
N TRP A 43 -18.08 15.07 4.73
CA TRP A 43 -17.81 16.51 4.63
C TRP A 43 -16.30 16.71 4.54
N LEU A 44 -15.84 17.12 3.36
CA LEU A 44 -14.42 17.23 3.05
C LEU A 44 -14.03 18.68 2.84
N MET A 45 -12.87 19.03 3.38
CA MET A 45 -12.18 20.28 3.12
C MET A 45 -11.07 20.01 2.12
N LEU A 46 -11.02 20.79 1.05
CA LEU A 46 -9.99 20.77 0.02
C LEU A 46 -9.19 22.05 0.14
N GLU A 47 -7.87 21.95 0.20
CA GLU A 47 -6.97 23.10 0.33
C GLU A 47 -5.77 22.94 -0.60
N VAL A 48 -5.12 24.05 -0.97
CA VAL A 48 -3.85 24.01 -1.70
C VAL A 48 -2.79 23.42 -0.77
N SER A 49 -2.16 22.32 -1.17
CA SER A 49 -1.09 21.70 -0.39
C SER A 49 0.22 22.50 -0.50
N GLU A 50 1.15 22.26 0.43
CA GLU A 50 2.51 22.82 0.36
C GLU A 50 3.27 22.40 -0.90
N HIS A 51 2.88 21.26 -1.50
CA HIS A 51 3.44 20.74 -2.74
C HIS A 51 2.76 21.30 -4.00
N GLY A 52 1.82 22.23 -3.86
CA GLY A 52 1.13 22.91 -4.97
C GLY A 52 0.01 22.10 -5.62
N GLY A 53 -0.39 20.97 -5.02
CA GLY A 53 -1.56 20.18 -5.38
C GLY A 53 -2.74 20.42 -4.44
N VAL A 54 -3.49 19.36 -4.14
CA VAL A 54 -4.68 19.42 -3.28
C VAL A 54 -4.51 18.52 -2.06
N ALA A 55 -4.52 19.12 -0.88
CA ALA A 55 -4.70 18.42 0.39
C ALA A 55 -6.20 18.25 0.66
N VAL A 56 -6.58 17.10 1.23
CA VAL A 56 -7.97 16.82 1.58
C VAL A 56 -8.06 16.25 3.00
N SER A 57 -9.02 16.73 3.78
CA SER A 57 -9.31 16.27 5.14
C SER A 57 -10.82 16.27 5.40
N GLU A 58 -11.26 15.71 6.52
CA GLU A 58 -12.65 15.91 6.98
C GLU A 58 -12.79 17.25 7.72
N VAL A 59 -13.89 17.96 7.43
CA VAL A 59 -14.31 19.17 8.15
C VAL A 59 -14.43 18.86 9.64
N GLN A 60 -13.76 19.64 10.48
CA GLN A 60 -13.53 19.35 11.91
C GLN A 60 -14.78 18.94 12.68
N ASP A 61 -15.87 19.70 12.56
CA ASP A 61 -17.12 19.47 13.30
C ASP A 61 -18.04 18.40 12.65
N GLN A 62 -17.61 17.80 11.54
CA GLN A 62 -18.34 16.78 10.77
C GLN A 62 -17.51 15.50 10.59
N ARG A 63 -16.42 15.34 11.37
CA ARG A 63 -15.50 14.20 11.27
C ARG A 63 -16.17 12.88 11.64
N GLN A 64 -15.91 11.86 10.85
CA GLN A 64 -16.35 10.49 11.08
C GLN A 64 -15.19 9.48 11.06
N LEU A 65 -14.01 9.94 10.62
CA LEU A 65 -12.75 9.23 10.64
C LEU A 65 -11.93 9.66 11.86
N PRO A 66 -10.97 8.82 12.32
CA PRO A 66 -10.05 9.23 13.37
C PRO A 66 -9.18 10.40 12.89
N GLU A 67 -8.80 11.27 13.81
CA GLU A 67 -7.91 12.41 13.56
C GLU A 67 -6.57 12.01 12.90
N PHE A 68 -6.07 10.83 13.26
CA PHE A 68 -4.84 10.25 12.73
C PHE A 68 -4.96 8.73 12.68
N CYS A 69 -4.43 8.12 11.62
CA CYS A 69 -4.24 6.68 11.56
C CYS A 69 -3.31 6.30 10.41
N LEU A 70 -2.11 5.83 10.75
CA LEU A 70 -1.11 5.38 9.78
C LEU A 70 -1.68 4.36 8.77
N GLU A 71 -2.28 3.28 9.26
CA GLU A 71 -2.85 2.20 8.41
C GLU A 71 -4.12 2.58 7.65
N ARG A 72 -4.76 3.70 8.01
CA ARG A 72 -5.89 4.26 7.25
C ARG A 72 -5.43 5.44 6.40
N HIS A 73 -4.13 5.69 6.29
CA HIS A 73 -3.57 6.77 5.48
C HIS A 73 -4.13 8.16 5.84
N ILE A 74 -4.32 8.41 7.15
CA ILE A 74 -4.68 9.72 7.69
C ILE A 74 -3.47 10.26 8.44
N ASN A 75 -2.93 11.37 7.94
CA ASN A 75 -1.72 12.03 8.42
C ASN A 75 -1.93 12.68 9.79
N PRO A 76 -0.85 13.04 10.50
CA PRO A 76 -0.94 13.63 11.85
C PRO A 76 -1.67 14.97 11.93
N ASP A 77 -1.81 15.68 10.81
CA ASP A 77 -2.59 16.92 10.63
C ASP A 77 -4.02 16.67 10.13
N SER A 78 -4.46 15.41 10.11
CA SER A 78 -5.75 14.93 9.61
C SER A 78 -5.95 15.00 8.10
N THR A 79 -4.93 15.36 7.32
CA THR A 79 -4.98 15.24 5.86
C THR A 79 -4.94 13.78 5.42
N PHE A 80 -5.46 13.48 4.24
CA PHE A 80 -5.51 12.13 3.70
C PHE A 80 -4.41 11.92 2.68
N CYS A 81 -3.64 10.85 2.86
CA CYS A 81 -2.78 10.31 1.82
C CYS A 81 -3.63 9.44 0.88
N VAL A 82 -4.35 10.09 -0.04
CA VAL A 82 -5.34 9.44 -0.93
C VAL A 82 -4.68 8.41 -1.85
N PHE A 83 -3.55 8.79 -2.43
CA PHE A 83 -2.70 7.94 -3.26
C PHE A 83 -1.28 8.52 -3.31
N PHE A 84 -0.35 7.80 -3.93
CA PHE A 84 1.02 8.26 -4.07
C PHE A 84 1.10 9.59 -4.83
N ARG A 85 1.67 10.63 -4.20
CA ARG A 85 1.74 12.02 -4.72
C ARG A 85 0.37 12.70 -4.94
N SER A 86 -0.65 12.35 -4.16
CA SER A 86 -1.97 13.00 -4.24
C SER A 86 -1.96 14.51 -4.03
N GLU A 87 -0.93 15.02 -3.36
CA GLU A 87 -0.75 16.45 -3.06
C GLU A 87 0.17 17.18 -4.06
N HIS A 88 0.63 16.54 -5.14
CA HIS A 88 1.41 17.21 -6.18
C HIS A 88 0.50 17.97 -7.17
N PRO A 89 1.05 18.92 -7.95
CA PRO A 89 0.26 19.73 -8.88
C PRO A 89 -0.51 18.87 -9.89
N LEU A 90 -1.75 19.28 -10.18
CA LEU A 90 -2.58 18.67 -11.22
C LEU A 90 -2.13 19.20 -12.59
N GLU A 91 -1.65 18.33 -13.46
CA GLU A 91 -1.13 18.75 -14.78
C GLU A 91 -2.25 19.17 -15.74
N ASP A 92 -3.38 18.45 -15.71
CA ASP A 92 -4.50 18.66 -16.63
C ASP A 92 -5.85 18.24 -16.02
N THR A 93 -6.89 18.20 -16.86
CA THR A 93 -8.24 17.77 -16.50
C THR A 93 -8.32 16.27 -16.21
N GLU A 94 -7.52 15.44 -16.89
CA GLU A 94 -7.51 13.99 -16.66
C GLU A 94 -6.85 13.63 -15.33
N ALA A 95 -5.81 14.38 -14.93
CA ALA A 95 -5.23 14.32 -13.59
C ALA A 95 -6.27 14.64 -12.51
N ALA A 96 -7.11 15.67 -12.73
CA ALA A 96 -8.19 16.01 -11.81
C ALA A 96 -9.25 14.90 -11.69
N LYS A 97 -9.68 14.31 -12.81
CA LYS A 97 -10.61 13.15 -12.81
C LYS A 97 -10.01 11.92 -12.11
N THR A 98 -8.73 11.67 -12.35
CA THR A 98 -7.98 10.58 -11.72
C THR A 98 -7.89 10.79 -10.21
N TRP A 99 -7.62 12.02 -9.76
CA TRP A 99 -7.60 12.39 -8.35
C TRP A 99 -8.94 12.10 -7.68
N TRP A 100 -10.05 12.53 -8.28
CA TRP A 100 -11.40 12.24 -7.78
C TRP A 100 -11.68 10.73 -7.72
N SER A 101 -11.24 9.98 -8.73
CA SER A 101 -11.41 8.53 -8.78
C SER A 101 -10.66 7.84 -7.63
N TYR A 102 -9.42 8.25 -7.35
CA TYR A 102 -8.67 7.75 -6.21
C TYR A 102 -9.29 8.16 -4.86
N LEU A 103 -9.87 9.37 -4.75
CA LEU A 103 -10.59 9.77 -3.54
C LEU A 103 -11.82 8.87 -3.30
N ALA A 104 -12.58 8.54 -4.33
CA ALA A 104 -13.71 7.61 -4.21
C ALA A 104 -13.26 6.24 -3.69
N VAL A 105 -12.17 5.69 -4.24
CA VAL A 105 -11.57 4.42 -3.79
C VAL A 105 -11.08 4.53 -2.34
N TYR A 106 -10.37 5.61 -2.00
CA TYR A 106 -9.90 5.86 -0.64
C TYR A 106 -11.06 5.88 0.37
N LEU A 107 -12.12 6.63 0.09
CA LEU A 107 -13.31 6.71 0.97
C LEU A 107 -14.00 5.35 1.10
N ALA A 108 -14.08 4.56 0.03
CA ALA A 108 -14.60 3.20 0.11
C ALA A 108 -13.72 2.28 0.97
N ASN A 109 -12.40 2.43 0.87
CA ASN A 109 -11.45 1.71 1.71
C ASN A 109 -11.56 2.13 3.18
N GLN A 110 -11.87 3.40 3.48
CA GLN A 110 -12.16 3.86 4.83
C GLN A 110 -13.36 3.12 5.44
N VAL A 111 -14.43 2.95 4.67
CA VAL A 111 -15.63 2.20 5.10
C VAL A 111 -15.26 0.75 5.36
N TYR A 112 -14.53 0.12 4.44
CA TYR A 112 -14.07 -1.25 4.59
C TYR A 112 -13.21 -1.42 5.84
N ALA A 113 -12.23 -0.53 6.04
CA ALA A 113 -11.31 -0.55 7.17
C ALA A 113 -12.04 -0.38 8.50
N LYS A 114 -13.00 0.56 8.59
CA LYS A 114 -13.86 0.74 9.77
C LYS A 114 -14.62 -0.55 10.12
N LYS A 115 -15.16 -1.25 9.11
CA LYS A 115 -15.95 -2.48 9.31
C LYS A 115 -15.11 -3.73 9.61
N ARG A 116 -13.95 -3.87 8.97
CA ARG A 116 -13.14 -5.10 9.01
C ARG A 116 -11.92 -5.00 9.92
N GLY A 117 -11.51 -3.79 10.27
CA GLY A 117 -10.28 -3.48 11.02
C GLY A 117 -9.00 -3.78 10.24
N ILE A 118 -9.07 -3.84 8.91
CA ILE A 118 -7.93 -4.09 8.01
C ILE A 118 -8.11 -3.27 6.73
N TRP A 119 -7.01 -2.79 6.16
CA TRP A 119 -7.03 -2.13 4.85
C TRP A 119 -7.21 -3.17 3.73
N PRO A 120 -8.04 -2.91 2.69
CA PRO A 120 -8.21 -3.83 1.56
C PRO A 120 -6.88 -4.22 0.90
N LEU A 121 -6.78 -5.48 0.47
CA LEU A 121 -5.57 -5.98 -0.20
C LEU A 121 -5.49 -5.36 -1.60
N GLY A 122 -4.30 -4.93 -2.04
CA GLY A 122 -4.10 -4.33 -3.36
C GLY A 122 -4.59 -2.88 -3.50
N SER A 123 -5.20 -2.31 -2.45
CA SER A 123 -5.65 -0.91 -2.44
C SER A 123 -4.78 0.01 -1.58
N GLY A 124 -3.65 -0.49 -1.09
CA GLY A 124 -2.71 0.26 -0.25
C GLY A 124 -1.31 0.22 -0.85
N LEU A 125 -0.56 1.29 -0.61
CA LEU A 125 0.89 1.34 -0.77
C LEU A 125 1.51 1.44 0.62
N SER A 126 2.77 1.03 0.73
CA SER A 126 3.60 1.24 1.92
C SER A 126 3.75 2.74 2.20
N HIS A 127 3.99 3.10 3.46
CA HIS A 127 3.96 4.50 3.89
C HIS A 127 5.17 5.30 3.39
N GLY A 128 4.96 6.56 3.01
CA GLY A 128 6.01 7.47 2.56
C GLY A 128 6.86 6.88 1.42
N ASP A 129 8.19 7.02 1.51
CA ASP A 129 9.13 6.54 0.50
C ASP A 129 9.12 5.01 0.33
N ALA A 130 8.58 4.25 1.28
CA ALA A 130 8.45 2.82 1.14
C ALA A 130 7.50 2.44 -0.02
N ALA A 131 6.58 3.34 -0.40
CA ALA A 131 5.74 3.18 -1.59
C ALA A 131 6.57 2.97 -2.87
N HIS A 132 7.67 3.71 -3.04
CA HIS A 132 8.56 3.57 -4.19
C HIS A 132 9.21 2.19 -4.26
N ILE A 133 9.59 1.66 -3.11
CA ILE A 133 10.20 0.34 -3.01
C ILE A 133 9.16 -0.74 -3.31
N GLN A 134 7.93 -0.61 -2.79
CA GLN A 134 6.83 -1.50 -3.14
C GLN A 134 6.55 -1.51 -4.66
N ILE A 135 6.47 -0.34 -5.32
CA ILE A 135 6.24 -0.27 -6.77
C ILE A 135 7.34 -1.00 -7.54
N LYS A 136 8.61 -0.84 -7.15
CA LYS A 136 9.73 -1.59 -7.74
C LYS A 136 9.59 -3.09 -7.54
N MET A 137 9.19 -3.52 -6.33
CA MET A 137 8.96 -4.93 -6.03
C MET A 137 7.80 -5.50 -6.85
N GLU A 138 6.69 -4.79 -6.98
CA GLU A 138 5.55 -5.19 -7.80
C GLU A 138 5.94 -5.35 -9.27
N ALA A 139 6.74 -4.42 -9.82
CA ALA A 139 7.25 -4.53 -11.18
C ALA A 139 8.16 -5.76 -11.41
N LEU A 140 8.95 -6.14 -10.40
CA LEU A 140 9.76 -7.38 -10.45
C LEU A 140 8.92 -8.65 -10.36
N ALA A 141 7.82 -8.62 -9.63
CA ALA A 141 6.95 -9.77 -9.38
C ALA A 141 5.87 -9.99 -10.44
N GLU A 142 5.43 -8.93 -11.13
CA GLU A 142 4.36 -8.97 -12.15
C GLU A 142 4.62 -10.06 -13.22
N PRO A 143 5.80 -10.15 -13.88
CA PRO A 143 6.01 -11.13 -14.95
C PRO A 143 5.99 -12.58 -14.47
N LEU A 144 6.12 -12.81 -13.16
CA LEU A 144 6.12 -14.14 -12.54
C LEU A 144 4.78 -14.47 -11.88
N GLY A 145 3.81 -13.54 -11.88
CA GLY A 145 2.53 -13.69 -11.19
C GLY A 145 2.68 -13.71 -9.66
N TRP A 146 3.69 -13.02 -9.10
CA TRP A 146 4.01 -13.08 -7.66
C TRP A 146 3.49 -11.88 -6.86
N LYS A 147 2.60 -11.05 -7.43
CA LYS A 147 2.07 -9.87 -6.73
C LYS A 147 1.26 -10.21 -5.48
N ASP A 148 0.48 -11.28 -5.53
CA ASP A 148 -0.28 -11.73 -4.37
C ASP A 148 0.64 -12.15 -3.22
N ASP A 149 1.80 -12.76 -3.52
CA ASP A 149 2.80 -13.09 -2.49
C ASP A 149 3.33 -11.80 -1.83
N LEU A 150 3.60 -10.75 -2.62
CA LEU A 150 4.03 -9.45 -2.11
C LEU A 150 2.98 -8.79 -1.23
N TRP A 151 1.75 -8.68 -1.72
CA TRP A 151 0.67 -8.03 -0.98
C TRP A 151 0.32 -8.77 0.30
N ASN A 152 0.33 -10.11 0.29
CA ASN A 152 0.14 -10.89 1.50
C ASN A 152 1.31 -10.71 2.49
N ALA A 153 2.54 -10.59 2.01
CA ALA A 153 3.66 -10.32 2.88
C ALA A 153 3.54 -8.94 3.54
N ILE A 154 3.42 -7.90 2.72
CA ILE A 154 3.41 -6.49 3.16
C ILE A 154 2.20 -6.20 4.05
N PHE A 155 0.99 -6.49 3.56
CA PHE A 155 -0.24 -6.05 4.21
C PHE A 155 -0.86 -7.12 5.10
N ARG A 156 -0.37 -8.37 5.02
CA ARG A 156 -0.89 -9.46 5.85
C ARG A 156 0.13 -10.14 6.75
N GLY A 157 1.42 -9.81 6.65
CA GLY A 157 2.46 -10.50 7.42
C GLY A 157 2.44 -12.00 7.15
N LYS A 158 2.17 -12.41 5.91
CA LYS A 158 2.05 -13.82 5.50
C LYS A 158 2.95 -14.13 4.31
N GLY A 159 3.50 -15.35 4.31
CA GLY A 159 4.32 -15.85 3.23
C GLY A 159 5.79 -15.48 3.37
N TRP A 160 6.59 -15.92 2.40
CA TRP A 160 8.04 -16.00 2.50
C TRP A 160 8.77 -14.65 2.65
N LEU A 161 8.13 -13.54 2.28
CA LEU A 161 8.68 -12.19 2.46
C LEU A 161 8.32 -11.55 3.81
N ALA A 162 7.32 -12.10 4.52
CA ALA A 162 6.96 -11.66 5.87
C ALA A 162 7.63 -12.49 6.98
N GLU A 163 8.12 -13.68 6.62
CA GLU A 163 8.92 -14.52 7.51
C GLU A 163 10.35 -13.97 7.68
N GLN A 164 11.22 -14.73 8.34
CA GLN A 164 12.61 -14.34 8.50
C GLN A 164 13.31 -14.25 7.13
N LEU A 165 13.51 -13.01 6.68
CA LEU A 165 14.19 -12.73 5.42
C LEU A 165 15.63 -13.27 5.42
N PRO A 166 16.13 -13.75 4.28
CA PRO A 166 17.54 -14.04 4.12
C PRO A 166 18.42 -12.84 4.50
N ARG A 167 19.56 -13.14 5.11
CA ARG A 167 20.54 -12.11 5.49
C ARG A 167 21.11 -11.42 4.26
N ILE A 168 21.42 -10.13 4.40
CA ILE A 168 22.06 -9.31 3.37
C ILE A 168 23.45 -8.88 3.82
N SER A 169 24.29 -8.45 2.87
CA SER A 169 25.62 -7.91 3.15
C SER A 169 25.54 -6.63 4.00
N LYS A 170 26.66 -6.23 4.61
CA LYS A 170 26.75 -4.95 5.33
C LYS A 170 26.49 -3.76 4.40
N GLN A 171 26.95 -3.86 3.15
CA GLN A 171 26.72 -2.86 2.09
C GLN A 171 25.29 -2.88 1.55
N ARG A 172 24.49 -3.90 1.88
CA ARG A 172 23.09 -4.09 1.43
C ARG A 172 22.91 -4.16 -0.08
N ASP A 173 23.94 -4.63 -0.77
CA ASP A 173 24.00 -4.79 -2.21
C ASP A 173 23.78 -6.24 -2.67
N ARG A 174 23.83 -7.21 -1.75
CA ARG A 174 23.67 -8.63 -2.06
C ARG A 174 23.10 -9.44 -0.90
N VAL A 175 22.39 -10.51 -1.24
CA VAL A 175 21.92 -11.51 -0.29
C VAL A 175 23.02 -12.53 -0.01
N VAL A 176 23.32 -12.81 1.27
CA VAL A 176 24.39 -13.75 1.66
C VAL A 176 23.86 -15.18 1.83
N ASN A 177 24.76 -16.16 1.89
CA ASN A 177 24.45 -17.59 2.04
C ASN A 177 23.60 -18.14 0.87
N ALA A 178 24.05 -17.98 -0.37
CA ALA A 178 23.32 -18.45 -1.56
C ALA A 178 23.06 -19.97 -1.57
N ARG A 179 23.80 -20.76 -0.79
CA ARG A 179 23.58 -22.20 -0.58
C ARG A 179 22.48 -22.53 0.42
N SER A 180 21.78 -21.54 0.98
CA SER A 180 20.56 -21.79 1.75
C SER A 180 19.43 -22.25 0.81
N PRO A 181 18.40 -22.93 1.32
CA PRO A 181 17.18 -23.17 0.56
C PRO A 181 16.60 -21.87 -0.02
N CYS A 182 15.91 -21.98 -1.15
CA CYS A 182 15.16 -20.89 -1.74
C CYS A 182 14.09 -20.39 -0.73
N PRO A 183 14.06 -19.10 -0.36
CA PRO A 183 13.14 -18.59 0.66
C PRO A 183 11.67 -18.72 0.24
N ARG A 184 11.39 -18.64 -1.07
CA ARG A 184 10.05 -18.87 -1.63
C ARG A 184 9.56 -20.32 -1.45
N GLY A 185 10.43 -21.25 -1.08
CA GLY A 185 10.08 -22.66 -0.91
C GLY A 185 10.08 -23.47 -2.21
N CYS A 186 10.80 -23.02 -3.25
CA CYS A 186 10.90 -23.81 -4.49
C CYS A 186 11.54 -25.19 -4.22
N THR A 187 11.00 -26.23 -4.86
CA THR A 187 11.45 -27.62 -4.71
C THR A 187 11.86 -28.23 -6.04
N TRP A 188 12.84 -29.14 -6.04
CA TRP A 188 13.24 -29.88 -7.24
C TRP A 188 12.07 -30.69 -7.78
N LYS A 189 11.60 -30.35 -8.98
CA LYS A 189 10.59 -31.14 -9.70
C LYS A 189 11.26 -32.24 -10.54
N HIS A 190 10.47 -33.15 -11.11
CA HIS A 190 10.97 -34.15 -12.06
C HIS A 190 11.71 -33.50 -13.24
N LYS A 191 12.56 -34.28 -13.93
CA LYS A 191 13.55 -33.80 -14.91
C LYS A 191 13.00 -32.78 -15.91
N LEU A 192 11.79 -32.98 -16.41
CA LEU A 192 11.12 -32.10 -17.38
C LEU A 192 10.73 -30.74 -16.78
N LEU A 193 10.38 -30.72 -15.49
CA LEU A 193 9.92 -29.53 -14.75
C LEU A 193 11.04 -28.88 -13.92
N ARG A 194 12.28 -29.37 -14.01
CA ARG A 194 13.41 -28.87 -13.23
C ARG A 194 13.67 -27.38 -13.47
N LYS A 195 13.54 -26.91 -14.71
CA LYS A 195 13.67 -25.48 -15.08
C LYS A 195 12.42 -24.65 -14.69
N ALA A 196 11.27 -25.31 -14.51
CA ALA A 196 10.01 -24.69 -14.13
C ALA A 196 9.72 -24.79 -12.62
N SER A 197 10.70 -25.22 -11.80
CA SER A 197 10.50 -25.56 -10.39
C SER A 197 10.04 -24.41 -9.48
N CYS A 198 10.13 -23.17 -9.96
CA CYS A 198 9.60 -21.98 -9.27
C CYS A 198 8.31 -21.41 -9.89
N TYR A 199 7.76 -22.04 -10.94
CA TYR A 199 6.52 -21.65 -11.60
C TYR A 199 5.39 -22.64 -11.33
N VAL A 200 5.73 -23.92 -11.11
CA VAL A 200 4.74 -24.99 -10.93
C VAL A 200 4.70 -25.43 -9.46
N THR A 201 3.52 -25.34 -8.85
CA THR A 201 3.28 -25.75 -7.46
C THR A 201 3.28 -27.28 -7.32
N SER A 202 2.71 -27.99 -8.28
CA SER A 202 2.69 -29.46 -8.36
C SER A 202 3.76 -30.04 -9.31
N CYS A 203 4.02 -31.34 -9.18
CA CYS A 203 4.72 -32.12 -10.20
C CYS A 203 3.69 -32.66 -11.21
N ASP A 204 4.04 -33.73 -11.92
CA ASP A 204 3.11 -34.52 -12.74
C ASP A 204 1.92 -35.05 -11.91
N ALA A 205 0.77 -35.23 -12.56
CA ALA A 205 -0.42 -35.80 -11.95
C ALA A 205 -0.11 -37.18 -11.34
N GLY A 206 -0.49 -37.39 -10.07
CA GLY A 206 -0.22 -38.63 -9.33
C GLY A 206 1.18 -38.74 -8.69
N CYS A 207 1.99 -37.67 -8.69
CA CYS A 207 3.28 -37.69 -8.02
C CYS A 207 3.15 -37.64 -6.49
N ASN A 208 3.56 -38.74 -5.83
CA ASN A 208 3.58 -38.87 -4.36
C ASN A 208 4.99 -38.67 -3.75
N ARG A 209 5.96 -38.17 -4.52
CA ARG A 209 7.34 -38.01 -4.03
C ARG A 209 7.53 -36.75 -3.21
N ALA A 210 8.28 -36.88 -2.12
CA ALA A 210 8.78 -35.74 -1.35
C ALA A 210 9.92 -35.06 -2.12
N HIS A 211 9.66 -33.86 -2.65
CA HIS A 211 10.65 -33.08 -3.39
C HIS A 211 11.53 -32.28 -2.44
N LYS A 212 12.85 -32.38 -2.62
CA LYS A 212 13.81 -31.62 -1.81
C LYS A 212 13.76 -30.12 -2.20
N PRO A 213 13.92 -29.19 -1.25
CA PRO A 213 14.11 -27.78 -1.56
C PRO A 213 15.29 -27.56 -2.51
N ILE A 214 15.15 -26.63 -3.45
CA ILE A 214 16.29 -26.18 -4.27
C ILE A 214 17.13 -25.18 -3.47
N LEU A 215 18.43 -25.14 -3.73
CA LEU A 215 19.26 -24.07 -3.20
C LEU A 215 18.89 -22.76 -3.89
N ARG A 216 18.97 -21.63 -3.17
CA ARG A 216 18.71 -20.31 -3.79
C ARG A 216 19.67 -20.03 -4.95
N ALA A 217 20.93 -20.47 -4.84
CA ALA A 217 21.93 -20.40 -5.90
C ALA A 217 21.50 -21.09 -7.21
N GLU A 218 20.64 -22.10 -7.12
CA GLU A 218 20.18 -22.94 -8.24
C GLU A 218 18.76 -22.57 -8.69
N CYS A 219 18.15 -21.54 -8.08
CA CYS A 219 16.83 -21.07 -8.42
C CYS A 219 16.83 -20.42 -9.82
N PRO A 220 15.94 -20.82 -10.74
CA PRO A 220 15.80 -20.16 -12.05
C PRO A 220 15.49 -18.67 -11.94
N ASN A 221 14.77 -18.27 -10.88
CA ASN A 221 14.38 -16.90 -10.59
C ASN A 221 15.24 -16.28 -9.48
N ARG A 222 16.49 -16.76 -9.31
CA ARG A 222 17.39 -16.30 -8.24
C ARG A 222 17.50 -14.78 -8.17
N LYS A 223 17.73 -14.13 -9.32
CA LYS A 223 17.92 -12.67 -9.38
C LYS A 223 16.70 -11.93 -8.83
N VAL A 224 15.51 -12.29 -9.31
CA VAL A 224 14.25 -11.68 -8.84
C VAL A 224 14.04 -11.93 -7.34
N ILE A 225 14.31 -13.14 -6.84
CA ILE A 225 14.22 -13.43 -5.40
C ILE A 225 15.20 -12.57 -4.60
N GLU A 226 16.45 -12.48 -5.03
CA GLU A 226 17.47 -11.68 -4.33
C GLU A 226 17.12 -10.19 -4.36
N ASP A 227 16.65 -9.67 -5.49
CA ASP A 227 16.20 -8.28 -5.62
C ASP A 227 14.97 -8.01 -4.73
N LEU A 228 13.99 -8.91 -4.68
CA LEU A 228 12.82 -8.78 -3.79
C LEU A 228 13.23 -8.79 -2.31
N VAL A 229 14.18 -9.64 -1.91
CA VAL A 229 14.69 -9.67 -0.53
C VAL A 229 15.40 -8.37 -0.18
N LEU A 230 16.26 -7.85 -1.07
CA LEU A 230 16.97 -6.59 -0.84
C LEU A 230 15.99 -5.41 -0.70
N ASN A 231 15.01 -5.34 -1.60
CA ASN A 231 13.98 -4.29 -1.55
C ASN A 231 13.10 -4.43 -0.31
N GLU A 232 12.70 -5.64 0.11
CA GLU A 232 11.89 -5.79 1.32
C GLU A 232 12.64 -5.38 2.59
N HIS A 233 13.93 -5.68 2.71
CA HIS A 233 14.76 -5.16 3.81
C HIS A 233 14.76 -3.63 3.84
N GLU A 234 14.88 -2.99 2.68
CA GLU A 234 14.90 -1.54 2.59
C GLU A 234 13.53 -0.93 2.89
N ARG A 235 12.45 -1.53 2.38
CA ARG A 235 11.07 -1.14 2.66
C ARG A 235 10.76 -1.22 4.16
N GLN A 236 11.06 -2.36 4.80
CA GLN A 236 10.86 -2.55 6.24
C GLN A 236 11.66 -1.54 7.07
N ARG A 237 12.87 -1.18 6.65
CA ARG A 237 13.67 -0.15 7.31
C ARG A 237 13.01 1.23 7.25
N ILE A 238 12.50 1.63 6.08
CA ILE A 238 11.83 2.93 5.91
C ILE A 238 10.55 2.96 6.76
N GLU A 239 9.73 1.90 6.70
CA GLU A 239 8.52 1.75 7.53
C GLU A 239 8.83 1.84 9.02
N THR A 240 9.87 1.12 9.48
CA THR A 240 10.28 1.14 10.88
C THR A 240 10.67 2.56 11.32
N ARG A 241 11.41 3.30 10.47
CA ARG A 241 11.76 4.70 10.76
C ARG A 241 10.54 5.60 10.88
N ILE A 242 9.55 5.44 10.00
CA ILE A 242 8.29 6.21 10.05
C ILE A 242 7.57 5.91 11.37
N VAL A 243 7.42 4.63 11.72
CA VAL A 243 6.79 4.19 12.96
C VAL A 243 7.53 4.74 14.19
N ASP A 244 8.86 4.71 14.19
CA ASP A 244 9.67 5.22 15.29
C ASP A 244 9.55 6.74 15.44
N SER A 245 9.53 7.50 14.34
CA SER A 245 9.27 8.95 14.36
C SER A 245 7.92 9.26 15.00
N LEU A 246 6.87 8.55 14.57
CA LEU A 246 5.52 8.72 15.09
C LEU A 246 5.43 8.38 16.59
N LYS A 247 6.19 7.38 17.06
CA LYS A 247 6.29 7.06 18.49
C LYS A 247 7.00 8.16 19.28
N VAL A 248 8.08 8.75 18.74
CA VAL A 248 8.79 9.89 19.36
C VAL A 248 7.85 11.10 19.48
N GLU A 249 7.04 11.35 18.46
CA GLU A 249 5.98 12.37 18.45
C GLU A 249 4.76 12.01 19.32
N ARG A 250 4.80 10.87 20.03
CA ARG A 250 3.73 10.37 20.90
C ARG A 250 2.40 10.15 20.17
N ARG A 251 2.44 9.91 18.86
CA ARG A 251 1.25 9.54 18.08
C ARG A 251 0.80 8.14 18.47
N VAL A 252 -0.51 7.97 18.65
CA VAL A 252 -1.11 6.72 19.11
C VAL A 252 -2.02 6.11 18.04
N CYS A 253 -2.12 4.80 18.04
CA CYS A 253 -3.10 4.10 17.21
C CYS A 253 -4.53 4.51 17.60
N CYS A 254 -5.38 4.77 16.60
CA CYS A 254 -6.80 5.06 16.79
C CYS A 254 -7.64 3.85 17.27
N GLY A 255 -7.04 2.68 17.44
CA GLY A 255 -7.69 1.47 17.95
C GLY A 255 -8.55 0.70 16.94
N THR A 256 -8.78 1.23 15.75
CA THR A 256 -9.68 0.59 14.75
C THR A 256 -9.00 -0.47 13.87
N MET A 257 -7.67 -0.40 13.73
CA MET A 257 -6.90 -1.27 12.83
C MET A 257 -6.20 -2.38 13.60
N LYS A 258 -6.47 -3.64 13.21
CA LYS A 258 -5.98 -4.86 13.87
C LYS A 258 -4.46 -5.01 13.84
N ARG A 259 -3.81 -4.44 12.81
CA ARG A 259 -2.39 -4.65 12.50
C ARG A 259 -1.59 -3.35 12.49
N CYS A 260 -2.11 -2.30 13.11
CA CYS A 260 -1.39 -1.04 13.18
C CYS A 260 -0.13 -1.18 14.03
N PRO A 261 1.04 -0.76 13.53
CA PRO A 261 2.32 -0.85 14.26
C PRO A 261 2.39 0.09 15.47
N LEU A 262 1.46 1.05 15.58
CA LEU A 262 1.31 1.94 16.74
C LEU A 262 0.31 1.40 17.78
N ARG A 263 -0.28 0.22 17.55
CA ARG A 263 -1.18 -0.40 18.53
C ARG A 263 -0.36 -0.82 19.75
N LYS A 264 -0.78 -0.40 20.95
CA LYS A 264 -0.16 -0.86 22.20
C LYS A 264 -0.29 -2.39 22.27
N SER A 265 0.83 -3.07 22.51
CA SER A 265 0.92 -4.51 22.78
C SER A 265 0.24 -4.84 24.10
#